data_AF-A0A177EEZ2-F1
#
_entry.id   AF-A0A177EEZ2-F1
#
_cell.length_a   1.000
_cell.length_b   1.000
_cell.length_c   1.000
_cell.angle_alpha   90.00
_cell.angle_beta   90.00
_cell.angle_gamma   90.00
#
_symmetry.space_group_name_H-M   'P 1'
#
loop_
_entity.id
_entity.type
_entity.pdbx_description
1 polymer ?
#
loop_
_entity_poly.entity_id
_entity_poly.type
_entity_poly.pdbx_seq_one_letter_code
_entity_poly.pdbx_strand_id
1 'polypeptide(L)'
;MKKRQTHYKERGQPKERERLGALEKNRHFLIRSKQHKETEEKIQKIKKLAAESNPNEFQFFMHKYRRQGTRLVPLEEKSAPKDLPSPSHQRPSTTQSLPFPQKIVFADD
;
A
#
# COMPACT_ATOMS: atom_id res chain seq x y z
N MET A 1 -30.09 -42.48 38.99
CA MET A 1 -29.38 -41.52 39.88
C MET A 1 -29.03 -40.27 39.08
N LYS A 2 -29.53 -39.09 39.45
CA LYS A 2 -29.31 -37.83 38.70
C LYS A 2 -27.88 -37.33 38.97
N LYS A 3 -27.03 -37.28 37.94
CA LYS A 3 -25.63 -36.84 38.06
C LYS A 3 -25.61 -35.37 38.47
N ARG A 4 -25.02 -35.05 39.63
CA ARG A 4 -24.82 -33.66 40.07
C ARG A 4 -23.91 -32.95 39.07
N GLN A 5 -24.48 -32.08 38.24
CA GLN A 5 -23.71 -31.15 37.41
C GLN A 5 -23.33 -29.94 38.27
N THR A 6 -22.17 -29.99 38.90
CA THR A 6 -21.59 -28.84 39.60
C THR A 6 -20.71 -28.05 38.64
N HIS A 7 -21.00 -26.76 38.45
CA HIS A 7 -20.15 -25.87 37.67
C HIS A 7 -18.96 -25.41 38.52
N TYR A 8 -17.74 -25.75 38.10
CA TYR A 8 -16.51 -25.30 38.77
C TYR A 8 -16.13 -23.89 38.28
N LYS A 9 -15.80 -22.98 39.21
CA LYS A 9 -15.32 -21.63 38.87
C LYS A 9 -13.82 -21.66 38.59
N GLU A 10 -13.39 -20.91 37.59
CA GLU A 10 -11.96 -20.71 37.30
C GLU A 10 -11.37 -19.62 38.22
N ARG A 11 -10.09 -19.76 38.61
CA ARG A 11 -9.37 -18.75 39.43
C ARG A 11 -8.73 -17.67 38.56
N GLY A 12 -8.69 -16.44 39.07
CA GLY A 12 -7.98 -15.30 38.44
C GLY A 12 -6.46 -15.28 38.70
N GLN A 13 -5.79 -14.23 38.21
CA GLN A 13 -4.40 -13.92 38.53
C GLN A 13 -4.28 -13.46 40.00
N PRO A 14 -3.22 -13.81 40.76
CA PRO A 14 -2.98 -13.24 42.08
C PRO A 14 -2.78 -11.73 42.03
N LYS A 15 -3.24 -11.01 43.06
CA LYS A 15 -3.20 -9.54 43.13
C LYS A 15 -1.79 -8.96 42.92
N GLU A 16 -0.79 -9.57 43.55
CA GLU A 16 0.63 -9.18 43.42
C GLU A 16 1.15 -9.23 41.97
N ARG A 17 0.52 -10.02 41.11
CA ARG A 17 0.92 -10.25 39.71
C ARG A 17 -0.05 -9.66 38.69
N GLU A 18 -0.98 -8.81 39.11
CA GLU A 18 -1.96 -8.17 38.21
C GLU A 18 -1.30 -7.35 37.09
N ARG A 19 -0.11 -6.79 37.34
CA ARG A 19 0.69 -6.07 36.32
C ARG A 19 0.99 -6.91 35.07
N LEU A 20 1.05 -8.24 35.19
CA LEU A 20 1.33 -9.14 34.06
C LEU A 20 0.11 -9.39 33.18
N GLY A 21 -1.05 -8.81 33.53
CA GLY A 21 -2.31 -9.03 32.87
C GLY A 21 -3.01 -10.32 33.31
N ALA A 22 -4.02 -10.71 32.52
CA ALA A 22 -4.85 -11.87 32.83
C ALA A 22 -4.06 -13.18 32.78
N LEU A 23 -4.26 -14.04 33.79
CA LEU A 23 -3.65 -15.36 33.83
C LEU A 23 -4.22 -16.24 32.71
N GLU A 24 -3.38 -16.54 31.72
CA GLU A 24 -3.75 -17.40 30.62
C GLU A 24 -4.17 -18.80 31.10
N LYS A 25 -5.18 -19.37 30.45
CA LYS A 25 -5.71 -20.71 30.72
C LYS A 25 -5.45 -21.62 29.53
N ASN A 26 -5.61 -22.93 29.74
CA ASN A 26 -5.39 -23.93 28.68
C ASN A 26 -6.19 -23.63 27.41
N ARG A 27 -7.46 -23.19 27.54
CA ARG A 27 -8.28 -22.78 26.38
C ARG A 27 -7.63 -21.68 25.54
N HIS A 28 -7.06 -20.67 26.19
CA HIS A 28 -6.36 -19.57 25.51
C HIS A 28 -5.04 -20.05 24.90
N PHE A 29 -4.29 -20.87 25.64
CA PHE A 29 -3.04 -21.47 25.16
C PHE A 29 -3.26 -22.27 23.88
N LEU A 30 -4.31 -23.09 23.83
CA LEU A 30 -4.64 -23.89 22.65
C LEU A 30 -4.95 -22.99 21.43
N ILE A 31 -5.71 -21.92 21.64
CA ILE A 31 -6.02 -20.94 20.57
C ILE A 31 -4.73 -20.28 20.08
N ARG A 32 -3.88 -19.79 20.99
CA ARG A 32 -2.60 -19.17 20.62
C ARG A 32 -1.68 -20.15 19.90
N SER A 33 -1.54 -21.37 20.42
CA SER A 33 -0.68 -22.41 19.84
C SER A 33 -1.12 -22.73 18.40
N LYS A 34 -2.42 -22.86 18.17
CA LYS A 34 -2.98 -23.05 16.83
C LYS A 34 -2.61 -21.88 15.89
N GLN A 35 -2.83 -20.65 16.33
CA GLN A 35 -2.50 -19.45 15.54
C GLN A 35 -1.00 -19.33 15.23
N HIS A 36 -0.15 -19.67 16.20
CA HIS A 36 1.31 -19.67 16.02
C HIS A 36 1.71 -20.67 14.95
N LYS A 37 1.21 -21.91 15.05
CA LYS A 37 1.48 -22.96 14.07
C LYS A 37 1.00 -22.59 12.67
N GLU A 38 -0.21 -22.04 12.54
CA GLU A 38 -0.73 -21.55 11.25
C GLU A 38 0.15 -20.44 10.65
N THR A 39 0.69 -19.56 11.48
CA THR A 39 1.63 -18.50 11.05
C THR A 39 2.95 -19.11 10.58
N GLU A 40 3.50 -20.06 11.33
CA GLU A 40 4.74 -20.74 10.99
C GLU A 40 4.62 -21.51 9.66
N GLU A 41 3.53 -22.25 9.47
CA GLU A 41 3.26 -22.98 8.23
C GLU A 41 3.16 -22.03 7.03
N LYS A 42 2.50 -20.89 7.17
CA LYS A 42 2.44 -19.85 6.12
C LYS A 42 3.82 -19.32 5.78
N ILE A 43 4.63 -18.99 6.79
CA ILE A 43 6.00 -18.49 6.60
C ILE A 43 6.85 -19.54 5.89
N GLN A 44 6.78 -20.81 6.30
CA GLN A 44 7.52 -21.90 5.66
C GLN A 44 7.12 -22.06 4.18
N LYS A 45 5.81 -21.98 3.87
CA LYS A 45 5.32 -22.02 2.49
C LYS A 45 5.87 -20.87 1.66
N ILE A 46 5.86 -19.64 2.20
CA ILE A 46 6.41 -18.47 1.51
C ILE A 46 7.91 -18.63 1.27
N LYS A 47 8.67 -19.12 2.26
CA LYS A 47 10.11 -19.41 2.11
C LYS A 47 10.39 -20.43 1.03
N LYS A 48 9.60 -21.51 0.97
CA LYS A 48 9.72 -22.53 -0.07
C LYS A 48 9.46 -21.95 -1.45
N LEU A 49 8.35 -21.21 -1.62
CA LEU A 49 8.03 -20.54 -2.89
C LEU A 49 9.11 -19.55 -3.31
N ALA A 50 9.70 -18.82 -2.36
CA ALA A 50 10.81 -17.91 -2.65
C ALA A 50 12.08 -18.65 -3.08
N ALA A 51 12.38 -19.81 -2.49
CA ALA A 51 13.52 -20.64 -2.86
C ALA A 51 13.34 -21.31 -4.25
N GLU A 52 12.12 -21.67 -4.60
CA GLU A 52 11.76 -22.29 -5.88
C GLU A 52 11.49 -21.25 -7.00
N SER A 53 11.55 -19.96 -6.69
CA SER A 53 11.22 -18.89 -7.63
C SER A 53 12.23 -18.81 -8.79
N ASN A 54 11.72 -18.69 -10.02
CA ASN A 54 12.55 -18.52 -11.20
C ASN A 54 13.03 -17.05 -11.32
N PRO A 55 14.36 -16.78 -11.33
CA PRO A 55 14.87 -15.41 -11.45
C PRO A 55 14.50 -14.72 -12.76
N ASN A 56 14.19 -15.49 -13.81
CA ASN A 56 13.83 -14.98 -15.13
C ASN A 56 12.32 -14.90 -15.35
N GLU A 57 11.50 -15.13 -14.32
CA GLU A 57 10.05 -15.00 -14.44
C GLU A 57 9.66 -13.56 -14.76
N PHE A 58 8.83 -13.42 -15.79
CA PHE A 58 8.31 -12.13 -16.21
C PHE A 58 6.79 -12.10 -16.13
N GLN A 59 6.25 -11.08 -15.46
CA GLN A 59 4.82 -10.81 -15.32
C GLN A 59 4.50 -9.43 -15.93
N PHE A 60 3.43 -9.31 -16.74
CA PHE A 60 3.07 -8.05 -17.42
C PHE A 60 2.85 -6.85 -16.46
N PHE A 61 2.47 -7.13 -15.21
CA PHE A 61 2.34 -6.14 -14.15
C PHE A 61 3.66 -5.39 -13.86
N MET A 62 4.82 -6.03 -14.09
CA MET A 62 6.14 -5.45 -13.82
C MET A 62 6.45 -4.22 -14.69
N HIS A 63 5.75 -4.02 -15.81
CA HIS A 63 5.85 -2.78 -16.59
C HIS A 63 5.22 -1.58 -15.88
N LYS A 64 4.16 -1.80 -15.10
CA LYS A 64 3.38 -0.73 -14.47
C LYS A 64 3.91 -0.36 -13.08
N TYR A 65 4.72 -1.22 -12.47
CA TYR A 65 5.15 -1.07 -11.08
C TYR A 65 6.63 -1.37 -10.91
N ARG A 66 7.32 -0.49 -10.17
CA ARG A 66 8.71 -0.68 -9.72
C ARG A 66 8.72 -1.23 -8.29
N ARG A 67 9.63 -2.16 -8.03
CA ARG A 67 9.92 -2.60 -6.66
C ARG A 67 10.82 -1.58 -5.96
N GLN A 68 10.42 -1.08 -4.80
CA GLN A 68 11.22 -0.27 -3.89
C GLN A 68 11.38 -1.05 -2.57
N GLY A 69 12.49 -1.77 -2.42
CA GLY A 69 12.68 -2.69 -1.30
C GLY A 69 11.59 -3.77 -1.28
N THR A 70 10.77 -3.79 -0.23
CA THR A 70 9.64 -4.73 -0.07
C THR A 70 8.33 -4.24 -0.70
N ARG A 71 8.20 -2.94 -1.02
CA ARG A 71 6.97 -2.34 -1.53
C ARG A 71 6.99 -2.23 -3.06
N LEU A 72 5.84 -2.46 -3.69
CA LEU A 72 5.61 -2.16 -5.10
C LEU A 72 5.01 -0.76 -5.22
N VAL A 73 5.61 0.08 -6.07
CA VAL A 73 5.21 1.47 -6.33
C VAL A 73 4.88 1.60 -7.81
N PRO A 74 3.76 2.23 -8.20
CA PRO A 74 3.47 2.49 -9.61
C PRO A 74 4.63 3.25 -10.28
N LEU A 75 5.00 2.85 -11.49
CA LEU A 75 6.06 3.49 -12.26
C LEU A 75 5.60 4.82 -12.86
N GLU A 76 4.32 4.89 -13.25
CA GLU A 76 3.66 6.13 -13.64
C GLU A 76 2.88 6.67 -12.44
N GLU A 77 3.21 7.90 -12.03
CA GLU A 77 2.21 8.71 -11.35
C GLU A 77 1.03 8.85 -12.32
N LYS A 78 -0.18 8.53 -11.88
CA LYS A 78 -1.39 8.88 -12.61
C LYS A 78 -1.56 10.40 -12.58
N SER A 79 -0.70 11.10 -13.30
CA SER A 79 -0.68 12.56 -13.45
C SER A 79 -0.30 12.94 -14.88
N ALA A 80 -0.61 12.09 -15.86
CA ALA A 80 -0.93 12.62 -17.18
C ALA A 80 -2.38 13.17 -17.08
N PRO A 81 -2.60 14.50 -17.13
CA PRO A 81 -3.92 15.00 -17.44
C PRO A 81 -4.39 14.29 -18.70
N LYS A 82 -5.59 13.71 -18.66
CA LYS A 82 -6.26 13.15 -19.85
C LYS A 82 -6.44 14.17 -20.98
N ASP A 83 -6.20 15.44 -20.67
CA ASP A 83 -6.42 16.60 -21.51
C ASP A 83 -5.12 17.20 -22.09
N LEU A 84 -3.97 16.52 -22.07
CA LEU A 84 -2.82 17.02 -22.83
C LEU A 84 -3.15 16.99 -24.33
N PRO A 85 -3.17 18.15 -25.02
CA PRO A 85 -3.32 18.14 -26.46
C PRO A 85 -2.10 17.44 -27.07
N SER A 86 -2.38 16.53 -28.01
CA SER A 86 -1.38 15.83 -28.81
C SER A 86 -0.35 16.83 -29.39
N PRO A 87 0.95 16.52 -29.51
CA PRO A 87 2.00 17.49 -29.88
C PRO A 87 1.88 18.11 -31.27
N SER A 88 0.79 17.86 -32.01
CA SER A 88 0.58 18.32 -33.38
C SER A 88 0.00 19.73 -33.53
N HIS A 89 -0.14 20.52 -32.45
CA HIS A 89 -0.61 21.91 -32.55
C HIS A 89 0.21 22.88 -31.69
N GLN A 90 1.53 22.86 -31.81
CA GLN A 90 2.29 24.07 -31.52
C GLN A 90 2.04 25.03 -32.69
N ARG A 91 1.00 25.86 -32.58
CA ARG A 91 0.91 27.06 -33.42
C ARG A 91 2.19 27.86 -33.15
N PRO A 92 2.99 28.20 -34.18
CA PRO A 92 4.16 29.03 -33.95
C PRO A 92 3.68 30.34 -33.33
N SER A 93 4.22 30.70 -32.17
CA SER A 93 3.96 31.96 -31.47
C SER A 93 4.48 33.20 -32.22
N THR A 94 4.83 33.04 -33.50
CA THR A 94 5.30 34.08 -34.40
C THR A 94 4.13 34.75 -35.10
N THR A 95 3.21 35.34 -34.32
CA THR A 95 2.49 36.50 -34.83
C THR A 95 3.30 37.70 -34.38
N GLN A 96 4.20 38.20 -35.24
CA GLN A 96 4.84 39.49 -35.00
C GLN A 96 3.72 40.51 -34.76
N SER A 97 3.61 41.06 -33.56
CA SER A 97 2.70 42.16 -33.28
C SER A 97 3.20 43.35 -34.10
N LEU A 98 2.49 43.70 -35.17
CA LEU A 98 2.79 44.91 -35.94
C LEU A 98 2.77 46.10 -34.97
N PRO A 99 3.77 47.02 -35.03
CA PRO A 99 3.75 48.20 -34.18
C PRO A 99 2.52 49.04 -34.52
N PHE A 100 1.87 49.57 -33.48
CA PHE A 100 0.71 50.44 -33.60
C PHE A 100 1.09 51.68 -34.44
N PRO A 101 0.27 52.12 -35.42
CA PRO A 101 0.62 53.25 -36.26
C PRO A 101 0.73 54.51 -35.41
N GLN A 102 1.90 55.17 -35.44
CA GLN A 102 2.08 56.47 -34.81
C GLN A 102 1.23 57.50 -35.56
N LYS A 103 0.36 58.22 -34.84
CA LYS A 103 -0.39 59.34 -35.40
C LYS A 103 0.61 60.41 -35.86
N ILE A 104 0.69 60.63 -37.16
CA ILE A 104 1.39 61.79 -37.72
C ILE A 104 0.53 63.01 -37.36
N VAL A 105 1.07 63.90 -36.54
CA VAL A 105 0.49 65.22 -36.29
C VAL A 105 1.12 66.16 -37.29
N PHE A 106 0.34 66.68 -38.24
CA PHE A 106 0.75 67.81 -39.05
C PHE A 106 0.56 69.07 -38.21
N ALA A 107 1.64 69.82 -37.99
CA ALA A 107 1.57 71.18 -37.48
C ALA A 107 1.36 72.10 -38.69
N ASP A 108 0.24 72.81 -38.71
CA ASP A 108 -0.02 73.87 -39.66
C ASP A 108 0.50 75.19 -39.04
N ASP A 109 1.54 75.78 -39.65
CA ASP A 109 1.96 77.19 -39.50
C ASP A 109 1.52 77.97 -40.75
#